data_AF-H8XRW5-F1
#
_entry.id   AF-H8XRW5-F1
#
_cell.length_a   1.000
_cell.length_b   1.000
_cell.length_c   1.000
_cell.angle_alpha   90.00
_cell.angle_beta   90.00
_cell.angle_gamma   90.00
#
_symmetry.space_group_name_H-M   'P 1'
#
loop_
_entity.id
_entity.type
_entity.pdbx_description
1 polymer ?
#
loop_
_entity_poly.entity_id
_entity_poly.type
_entity_poly.pdbx_seq_one_letter_code
_entity_poly.pdbx_strand_id
1 'polypeptide(L)'
;MKQPLFLILLFIANYSLAQVGIGTTTPHPSSILHLNSTNSGLLIPRLTAAQKTAVLSPAIGLLIYQTDGAAGFWYFNGISWVPFGGGSSYTFNNGLTLTGSNAQLGGELTKYTTIDFKDYDLTFKTTSTSSFPGNLVVEGRNRKVMETAIYDNFVHFGGGFPYIGTSVDGTTLTDYSGSTYPIDVVASFQSDGAIAGSAIKTGSVEYIMDGISELYLEASGGFHPRNDNTSSFGCSLGTSTKRWSSVYANNGVIQTSDVRFKKNIKPLEYGLNEVLQLNTITYNWKDNKIGNTIIPAEFEKAKIGFSAQNLLEVIPEVVETHSWQPKDENGNYIRVENEKLGVNYSELIPVLVNAIKELKSEIDFLKSELQKK
;
A
#
# COMPACT_ATOMS: atom_id res chain seq x y z
N MET A 1 -53.86 103.81 -33.20
CA MET A 1 -54.88 103.38 -32.21
C MET A 1 -54.84 101.86 -32.07
N LYS A 2 -54.67 101.37 -30.83
CA LYS A 2 -55.07 100.05 -30.27
C LYS A 2 -54.18 98.80 -30.55
N GLN A 3 -53.68 98.26 -29.43
CA GLN A 3 -52.90 97.04 -29.10
C GLN A 3 -53.59 95.71 -29.53
N PRO A 4 -53.14 94.47 -29.16
CA PRO A 4 -51.93 93.98 -28.43
C PRO A 4 -51.26 92.73 -29.08
N LEU A 5 -50.10 92.25 -28.62
CA LEU A 5 -49.94 90.82 -28.31
C LEU A 5 -48.70 90.54 -27.45
N PHE A 6 -48.99 89.88 -26.34
CA PHE A 6 -48.10 89.29 -25.37
C PHE A 6 -47.48 88.02 -25.96
N LEU A 7 -46.15 87.89 -25.94
CA LEU A 7 -45.54 86.56 -25.93
C LEU A 7 -44.37 86.56 -24.96
N ILE A 8 -44.70 86.23 -23.71
CA ILE A 8 -43.78 85.58 -22.79
C ILE A 8 -43.36 84.27 -23.48
N LEU A 9 -42.16 84.24 -24.05
CA LEU A 9 -41.50 83.00 -24.38
C LEU A 9 -40.44 82.72 -23.29
N LEU A 10 -40.83 81.76 -22.46
CA LEU A 10 -40.08 81.06 -21.45
C LEU A 10 -38.59 80.88 -21.83
N PHE A 11 -37.68 81.55 -21.11
CA PHE A 11 -36.26 81.21 -21.11
C PHE A 11 -36.09 79.85 -20.42
N ILE A 12 -36.20 78.76 -21.18
CA ILE A 12 -35.64 77.48 -20.76
C ILE A 12 -34.12 77.66 -20.88
N ALA A 13 -33.47 77.86 -19.75
CA ALA A 13 -32.02 77.77 -19.64
C ALA A 13 -31.61 76.33 -20.00
N ASN A 14 -31.30 76.10 -21.28
CA ASN A 14 -30.59 74.91 -21.68
C ASN A 14 -29.18 75.04 -21.12
N TYR A 15 -28.90 74.34 -20.01
CA TYR A 15 -27.54 74.09 -19.58
C TYR A 15 -26.86 73.27 -20.68
N SER A 16 -26.14 73.95 -21.58
CA SER A 16 -25.21 73.27 -22.47
C SER A 16 -23.99 72.88 -21.64
N LEU A 17 -23.79 71.58 -21.43
CA LEU A 17 -22.54 71.09 -20.86
C LEU A 17 -21.45 71.31 -21.91
N ALA A 18 -20.47 72.15 -21.62
CA ALA A 18 -19.30 72.37 -22.46
C ALA A 18 -18.34 71.17 -22.35
N GLN A 19 -18.66 70.06 -23.01
CA GLN A 19 -17.76 68.92 -23.18
C GLN A 19 -16.92 69.13 -24.43
N VAL A 20 -15.62 68.86 -24.35
CA VAL A 20 -14.73 68.94 -25.51
C VAL A 20 -14.72 67.60 -26.22
N GLY A 21 -15.38 67.53 -27.37
CA GLY A 21 -15.23 66.44 -28.32
C GLY A 21 -14.17 66.77 -29.35
N ILE A 22 -13.19 65.89 -29.55
CA ILE A 22 -12.26 65.97 -30.69
C ILE A 22 -12.45 64.70 -31.52
N GLY A 23 -12.90 64.85 -32.76
CA GLY A 23 -13.26 63.73 -33.64
C GLY A 23 -14.62 63.08 -33.34
N THR A 24 -15.44 63.70 -32.48
CA THR A 24 -16.83 63.32 -32.23
C THR A 24 -17.69 64.56 -31.95
N THR A 25 -18.93 64.55 -32.45
CA THR A 25 -19.96 65.56 -32.13
C THR A 25 -20.87 65.12 -30.98
N THR A 26 -20.70 63.89 -30.49
CA THR A 26 -21.41 63.32 -29.35
C THR A 26 -20.40 62.85 -28.28
N PRO A 27 -19.77 63.78 -27.54
CA PRO A 27 -18.91 63.42 -26.42
C PRO A 27 -19.68 62.55 -25.41
N HIS A 28 -18.97 61.65 -24.72
CA HIS A 28 -19.62 60.80 -23.75
C HIS A 28 -20.07 61.65 -22.55
N PRO A 29 -21.31 61.51 -22.03
CA PRO A 29 -21.83 62.39 -20.97
C PRO A 29 -21.00 62.44 -19.69
N SER A 30 -20.19 61.42 -19.41
CA SER A 30 -19.29 61.36 -18.24
C SER A 30 -17.87 61.91 -18.50
N SER A 31 -17.59 62.46 -19.69
CA SER A 31 -16.25 62.91 -20.08
C SER A 31 -16.18 64.43 -20.20
N ILE A 32 -15.10 65.03 -19.70
CA ILE A 32 -14.77 66.45 -19.96
C ILE A 32 -14.09 66.58 -21.33
N LEU A 33 -13.31 65.57 -21.73
CA LEU A 33 -12.64 65.46 -23.03
C LEU A 33 -12.88 64.06 -23.61
N HIS A 34 -13.49 63.98 -24.80
CA HIS A 34 -13.66 62.73 -25.57
C HIS A 34 -12.86 62.84 -26.87
N LEU A 35 -11.84 61.98 -27.02
CA LEU A 35 -11.07 61.85 -28.26
C LEU A 35 -11.55 60.62 -29.02
N ASN A 36 -12.09 60.81 -30.21
CA ASN A 36 -12.56 59.72 -31.06
C ASN A 36 -11.79 59.74 -32.39
N SER A 37 -10.91 58.77 -32.60
CA SER A 37 -10.14 58.58 -33.84
C SER A 37 -9.81 57.10 -34.00
N THR A 38 -9.76 56.63 -35.25
CA THR A 38 -9.38 55.25 -35.60
C THR A 38 -7.90 55.12 -35.98
N ASN A 39 -7.18 56.24 -36.14
CA ASN A 39 -5.80 56.25 -36.65
C ASN A 39 -4.83 57.17 -35.88
N SER A 40 -5.32 57.92 -34.88
CA SER A 40 -4.55 58.91 -34.11
C SER A 40 -4.88 58.78 -32.62
N GLY A 41 -3.94 59.13 -31.75
CA GLY A 41 -4.09 59.04 -30.30
C GLY A 41 -3.69 60.32 -29.56
N LEU A 42 -3.70 60.26 -28.23
CA LEU A 42 -3.25 61.35 -27.36
C LEU A 42 -1.79 61.15 -26.95
N LEU A 43 -0.92 62.10 -27.29
CA LEU A 43 0.40 62.19 -26.68
C LEU A 43 0.29 62.95 -25.35
N ILE A 44 0.52 62.21 -24.26
CA ILE A 44 0.67 62.74 -22.90
C ILE A 44 2.09 63.31 -22.72
N PRO A 45 2.35 64.25 -21.78
CA PRO A 45 3.69 64.77 -21.54
C PRO A 45 4.76 63.69 -21.46
N ARG A 46 5.79 63.84 -22.30
CA ARG A 46 6.88 62.89 -22.45
C ARG A 46 8.11 63.43 -21.71
N LEU A 47 8.50 62.76 -20.62
CA LEU A 47 9.57 63.21 -19.73
C LEU A 47 10.68 62.17 -19.64
N THR A 48 11.92 62.59 -19.47
CA THR A 48 12.99 61.70 -18.98
C THR A 48 12.78 61.37 -17.51
N ALA A 49 13.47 60.35 -16.98
CA ALA A 49 13.42 59.97 -15.57
C ALA A 49 13.80 61.14 -14.66
N ALA A 50 14.83 61.91 -15.06
CA ALA A 50 15.26 63.12 -14.35
C ALA A 50 14.19 64.22 -14.36
N GLN A 51 13.56 64.45 -15.52
CA GLN A 51 12.47 65.42 -15.65
C GLN A 51 11.22 65.01 -14.87
N LYS A 52 10.88 63.71 -14.85
CA LYS A 52 9.79 63.16 -14.01
C LYS A 52 10.03 63.42 -12.53
N THR A 53 11.25 63.18 -12.03
CA THR A 53 11.59 63.45 -10.63
C THR A 53 11.65 64.93 -10.29
N ALA A 54 11.89 65.79 -11.29
CA ALA A 54 11.93 67.25 -11.12
C ALA A 54 10.54 67.92 -11.11
N VAL A 55 9.45 67.17 -11.35
CA VAL A 55 8.09 67.70 -11.22
C VAL A 55 7.81 68.02 -9.75
N LEU A 56 7.73 69.31 -9.41
CA LEU A 56 7.40 69.78 -8.07
C LEU A 56 5.90 69.64 -7.80
N SER A 57 5.54 69.04 -6.67
CA SER A 57 4.16 68.86 -6.20
C SER A 57 3.19 68.29 -7.28
N PRO A 58 3.50 67.11 -7.87
CA PRO A 58 2.63 66.52 -8.89
C PRO A 58 1.23 66.20 -8.32
N ALA A 59 0.20 66.44 -9.12
CA ALA A 59 -1.17 66.10 -8.73
C ALA A 59 -1.36 64.57 -8.69
N ILE A 60 -2.20 64.09 -7.77
CA ILE A 60 -2.62 62.68 -7.73
C ILE A 60 -3.31 62.35 -9.07
N GLY A 61 -2.88 61.26 -9.71
CA GLY A 61 -3.36 60.84 -11.02
C GLY A 61 -2.69 61.53 -12.21
N LEU A 62 -1.69 62.41 -11.99
CA LEU A 62 -0.93 63.02 -13.08
C LEU A 62 -0.25 61.92 -13.91
N LEU A 63 -0.62 61.81 -15.19
CA LEU A 63 -0.12 60.81 -16.13
C LEU A 63 1.00 61.42 -16.98
N ILE A 64 2.08 60.68 -17.17
CA ILE A 64 3.18 61.00 -18.09
C ILE A 64 3.58 59.76 -18.89
N TYR A 65 4.38 59.95 -19.93
CA TYR A 65 5.17 58.88 -20.55
C TYR A 65 6.66 59.12 -20.29
N GLN A 66 7.33 58.18 -19.62
CA GLN A 66 8.78 58.24 -19.42
C GLN A 66 9.51 57.77 -20.68
N THR A 67 10.47 58.54 -21.20
CA THR A 67 11.16 58.26 -22.48
C THR A 67 12.48 57.52 -22.37
N ASP A 68 13.07 57.42 -21.18
CA ASP A 68 14.35 56.76 -20.90
C ASP A 68 14.25 55.89 -19.62
N GLY A 69 15.32 55.16 -19.28
CA GLY A 69 15.31 54.22 -18.15
C GLY A 69 14.18 53.19 -18.26
N ALA A 70 13.35 53.08 -17.20
CA ALA A 70 12.10 52.32 -17.23
C ALA A 70 11.01 53.06 -18.02
N ALA A 71 11.17 53.09 -19.35
CA ALA A 71 10.28 53.77 -20.27
C ALA A 71 8.86 53.18 -20.24
N GLY A 72 7.85 54.02 -20.40
CA GLY A 72 6.44 53.61 -20.36
C GLY A 72 5.54 54.68 -19.75
N PHE A 73 4.26 54.36 -19.58
CA PHE A 73 3.34 55.26 -18.87
C PHE A 73 3.61 55.21 -17.37
N TRP A 74 3.58 56.37 -16.72
CA TRP A 74 3.68 56.50 -15.26
C TRP A 74 2.61 57.45 -14.76
N TYR A 75 2.07 57.19 -13.58
CA TYR A 75 1.19 58.12 -12.89
C TYR A 75 1.67 58.41 -11.48
N PHE A 76 1.39 59.61 -10.96
CA PHE A 76 1.68 59.94 -9.57
C PHE A 76 0.53 59.48 -8.67
N ASN A 77 0.81 58.62 -7.69
CA ASN A 77 -0.23 58.05 -6.80
C ASN A 77 -0.51 58.91 -5.54
N GLY A 78 0.13 60.09 -5.43
CA GLY A 78 0.10 60.94 -4.24
C GLY A 78 1.33 60.85 -3.35
N ILE A 79 2.16 59.81 -3.54
CA ILE A 79 3.38 59.57 -2.76
C ILE A 79 4.57 59.43 -3.70
N SER A 80 4.42 58.67 -4.79
CA SER A 80 5.48 58.38 -5.75
C SER A 80 4.95 58.21 -7.16
N TRP A 81 5.85 58.27 -8.13
CA TRP A 81 5.57 57.86 -9.50
C TRP A 81 5.52 56.33 -9.59
N VAL A 82 4.44 55.79 -10.16
CA VAL A 82 4.21 54.34 -10.34
C VAL A 82 4.01 54.04 -11.84
N PRO A 83 4.62 53.00 -12.41
CA PRO A 83 4.43 52.64 -13.81
C PRO A 83 3.05 52.03 -14.06
N PHE A 84 2.43 52.36 -15.19
CA PHE A 84 1.18 51.77 -15.66
C PHE A 84 1.49 50.44 -16.34
N GLY A 85 0.86 49.34 -15.91
CA GLY A 85 1.03 48.02 -16.56
C GLY A 85 2.37 47.32 -16.30
N GLY A 86 3.13 47.74 -15.28
CA GLY A 86 4.20 46.92 -14.72
C GLY A 86 3.58 45.71 -14.04
N GLY A 87 3.32 44.66 -14.82
CA GLY A 87 2.77 43.40 -14.35
C GLY A 87 3.54 42.96 -13.11
N SER A 88 2.80 42.54 -12.09
CA SER A 88 3.32 42.01 -10.83
C SER A 88 4.47 41.06 -11.12
N SER A 89 5.71 41.56 -11.02
CA SER A 89 6.88 40.71 -11.01
C SER A 89 6.87 40.05 -9.65
N TYR A 90 6.22 38.89 -9.58
CA TYR A 90 6.43 37.99 -8.46
C TYR A 90 7.82 37.41 -8.66
N THR A 91 8.83 38.04 -8.05
CA THR A 91 10.20 37.49 -8.06
C THR A 91 10.25 36.32 -7.10
N PHE A 92 10.44 35.12 -7.64
CA PHE A 92 10.70 33.90 -6.89
C PHE A 92 12.18 33.52 -7.07
N ASN A 93 12.89 33.22 -5.98
CA ASN A 93 14.33 32.93 -6.00
C ASN A 93 14.68 31.49 -6.44
N ASN A 94 13.68 30.64 -6.78
CA ASN A 94 13.90 29.24 -7.15
C ASN A 94 12.73 28.67 -7.98
N GLY A 95 13.02 27.95 -9.08
CA GLY A 95 12.17 26.90 -9.65
C GLY A 95 10.82 27.24 -10.31
N LEU A 96 10.46 28.51 -10.52
CA LEU A 96 9.19 28.91 -11.15
C LEU A 96 9.42 29.54 -12.54
N THR A 97 8.85 28.93 -13.58
CA THR A 97 8.82 29.49 -14.94
C THR A 97 7.36 29.80 -15.31
N LEU A 98 7.08 31.03 -15.77
CA LEU A 98 5.78 31.36 -16.32
C LEU A 98 5.70 30.90 -17.77
N THR A 99 4.94 29.85 -18.04
CA THR A 99 4.65 29.40 -19.41
C THR A 99 3.15 29.57 -19.68
N GLY A 100 2.77 30.60 -20.44
CA GLY A 100 1.36 30.94 -20.67
C GLY A 100 0.66 31.49 -19.41
N SER A 101 -0.56 31.02 -19.11
CA SER A 101 -1.38 31.46 -17.97
C SER A 101 -1.14 30.70 -16.66
N ASN A 102 -0.29 29.67 -16.66
CA ASN A 102 -0.09 28.78 -15.53
C ASN A 102 1.32 28.94 -14.96
N ALA A 103 1.45 29.02 -13.64
CA ALA A 103 2.73 28.90 -12.96
C ALA A 103 3.12 27.42 -12.88
N GLN A 104 4.26 27.06 -13.45
CA GLN A 104 4.81 25.70 -13.38
C GLN A 104 5.94 25.64 -12.34
N LEU A 105 5.84 24.71 -11.40
CA LEU A 105 6.95 24.31 -10.53
C LEU A 105 7.83 23.36 -11.36
N GLY A 106 9.01 23.79 -11.82
CA GLY A 106 9.79 22.94 -12.74
C GLY A 106 10.98 23.57 -13.47
N GLY A 107 11.80 24.38 -12.79
CA GLY A 107 13.14 24.77 -13.29
C GLY A 107 14.27 24.01 -12.57
N GLU A 108 15.53 24.25 -12.97
CA GLU A 108 16.69 23.77 -12.21
C GLU A 108 16.65 24.36 -10.79
N LEU A 109 16.49 23.50 -9.79
CA LEU A 109 16.41 23.91 -8.39
C LEU A 109 17.82 24.18 -7.87
N THR A 110 18.07 25.42 -7.43
CA THR A 110 19.37 25.82 -6.84
C THR A 110 19.41 25.64 -5.32
N LYS A 111 18.26 25.34 -4.70
CA LYS A 111 18.02 25.14 -3.27
C LYS A 111 16.90 24.14 -3.05
N TYR A 112 16.78 23.60 -1.83
CA TYR A 112 15.62 22.79 -1.42
C TYR A 112 14.30 23.57 -1.57
N THR A 113 13.25 22.88 -1.99
CA THR A 113 11.89 23.41 -2.13
C THR A 113 10.97 22.63 -1.19
N THR A 114 10.20 23.34 -0.37
CA THR A 114 9.19 22.77 0.53
C THR A 114 7.82 23.28 0.11
N ILE A 115 6.83 22.39 0.07
CA ILE A 115 5.42 22.78 -0.03
C ILE A 115 4.83 22.68 1.38
N ASP A 116 4.44 23.81 1.96
CA ASP A 116 3.85 23.90 3.31
C ASP A 116 2.35 24.16 3.19
N PHE A 117 1.55 23.18 3.60
CA PHE A 117 0.08 23.22 3.48
C PHE A 117 -0.63 23.80 4.70
N LYS A 118 0.07 23.99 5.84
CA LYS A 118 -0.56 24.34 7.13
C LYS A 118 -1.74 23.40 7.44
N ASP A 119 -2.93 23.96 7.61
CA ASP A 119 -4.17 23.23 7.95
C ASP A 119 -5.03 22.88 6.73
N TYR A 120 -4.50 23.01 5.51
CA TYR A 120 -5.24 22.79 4.26
C TYR A 120 -4.88 21.46 3.59
N ASP A 121 -5.84 20.86 2.90
CA ASP A 121 -5.63 19.64 2.12
C ASP A 121 -4.97 19.93 0.76
N LEU A 122 -4.00 19.09 0.37
CA LEU A 122 -3.59 18.97 -1.03
C LEU A 122 -4.60 18.11 -1.78
N THR A 123 -5.46 18.74 -2.57
CA THR A 123 -6.53 18.06 -3.30
C THR A 123 -6.26 18.05 -4.81
N PHE A 124 -6.15 16.85 -5.40
CA PHE A 124 -6.17 16.67 -6.86
C PHE A 124 -7.61 16.35 -7.32
N LYS A 125 -8.21 17.24 -8.13
CA LYS A 125 -9.59 17.08 -8.67
C LYS A 125 -9.57 17.19 -10.19
N THR A 126 -10.35 16.35 -10.86
CA THR A 126 -10.60 16.44 -12.30
C THR A 126 -12.08 16.65 -12.56
N THR A 127 -12.41 17.37 -13.63
CA THR A 127 -13.78 17.49 -14.17
C THR A 127 -14.03 16.52 -15.33
N SER A 128 -13.07 15.64 -15.63
CA SER A 128 -13.20 14.62 -16.67
C SER A 128 -14.23 13.57 -16.28
N THR A 129 -15.05 13.14 -17.25
CA THR A 129 -15.99 12.02 -17.10
C THR A 129 -15.35 10.66 -17.35
N SER A 130 -14.14 10.63 -17.91
CA SER A 130 -13.26 9.45 -17.88
C SER A 130 -12.38 9.49 -16.64
N SER A 131 -12.10 8.30 -16.10
CA SER A 131 -11.36 8.05 -14.87
C SER A 131 -10.10 8.94 -14.70
N PHE A 132 -9.73 9.21 -13.45
CA PHE A 132 -8.82 10.29 -13.04
C PHE A 132 -7.46 10.32 -13.80
N PRO A 133 -7.19 11.29 -14.70
CA PRO A 133 -6.05 11.27 -15.65
C PRO A 133 -4.64 11.46 -15.09
N GLY A 134 -4.45 11.40 -13.78
CA GLY A 134 -3.15 11.70 -13.16
C GLY A 134 -2.74 10.68 -12.11
N ASN A 135 -1.53 10.15 -12.25
CA ASN A 135 -0.82 9.48 -11.17
C ASN A 135 -0.06 10.53 -10.35
N LEU A 136 -0.08 10.43 -9.02
CA LEU A 136 0.93 11.06 -8.18
C LEU A 136 2.18 10.19 -8.26
N VAL A 137 3.25 10.71 -8.87
CA VAL A 137 4.51 10.01 -9.05
C VAL A 137 5.61 10.72 -8.26
N VAL A 138 6.32 9.98 -7.41
CA VAL A 138 7.57 10.42 -6.78
C VAL A 138 8.72 9.71 -7.47
N GLU A 139 9.62 10.45 -8.10
CA GLU A 139 10.76 9.89 -8.83
C GLU A 139 12.07 10.21 -8.11
N GLY A 140 12.90 9.18 -7.94
CA GLY A 140 14.31 9.32 -7.61
C GLY A 140 15.17 9.45 -8.87
N ARG A 141 16.49 9.56 -8.68
CA ARG A 141 17.47 9.89 -9.74
C ARG A 141 17.33 9.10 -11.06
N ASN A 142 16.80 7.87 -11.04
CA ASN A 142 16.52 7.05 -12.24
C ASN A 142 15.40 6.02 -12.02
N ARG A 143 14.45 6.26 -11.10
CA ARG A 143 13.39 5.29 -10.79
C ARG A 143 12.17 5.96 -10.16
N LYS A 144 10.99 5.43 -10.43
CA LYS A 144 9.79 5.77 -9.64
C LYS A 144 9.91 5.12 -8.25
N VAL A 145 9.76 5.92 -7.22
CA VAL A 145 9.78 5.54 -5.80
C VAL A 145 8.35 5.29 -5.30
N MET A 146 7.39 6.08 -5.78
CA MET A 146 5.97 5.92 -5.47
C MET A 146 5.15 6.31 -6.71
N GLU A 147 4.10 5.54 -7.01
CA GLU A 147 3.14 5.87 -8.06
C GLU A 147 1.74 5.50 -7.59
N THR A 148 0.83 6.47 -7.52
CA THR A 148 -0.58 6.16 -7.26
C THR A 148 -1.25 5.81 -8.59
N ALA A 149 -1.75 4.59 -8.74
CA ALA A 149 -2.63 4.21 -9.84
C ALA A 149 -4.09 4.42 -9.40
N ILE A 150 -4.52 5.69 -9.37
CA ILE A 150 -5.84 6.08 -8.81
C ILE A 150 -7.01 5.41 -9.58
N TYR A 151 -6.76 4.99 -10.82
CA TYR A 151 -7.70 4.19 -11.63
C TYR A 151 -8.03 2.81 -11.02
N ASP A 152 -7.06 2.17 -10.37
CA ASP A 152 -7.16 0.77 -9.95
C ASP A 152 -7.45 0.60 -8.44
N ASN A 153 -7.72 1.71 -7.73
CA ASN A 153 -8.01 1.77 -6.29
C ASN A 153 -6.90 1.19 -5.38
N PHE A 154 -5.62 1.28 -5.76
CA PHE A 154 -4.50 0.94 -4.88
C PHE A 154 -3.35 1.95 -4.96
N VAL A 155 -2.55 2.03 -3.88
CA VAL A 155 -1.32 2.83 -3.80
C VAL A 155 -0.13 1.89 -4.00
N HIS A 156 0.72 2.17 -4.98
CA HIS A 156 1.89 1.35 -5.30
C HIS A 156 3.17 2.06 -4.84
N PHE A 157 4.02 1.30 -4.15
CA PHE A 157 5.40 1.68 -3.87
C PHE A 157 6.28 0.94 -4.88
N GLY A 158 7.05 1.70 -5.69
CA GLY A 158 7.70 1.21 -6.90
C GLY A 158 7.02 1.63 -8.21
N GLY A 159 7.68 1.41 -9.35
CA GLY A 159 7.15 1.79 -10.68
C GLY A 159 6.69 0.58 -11.49
N GLY A 160 5.56 0.70 -12.21
CA GLY A 160 5.02 -0.33 -13.12
C GLY A 160 3.80 -1.08 -12.60
N PHE A 161 3.08 -1.77 -13.50
CA PHE A 161 1.90 -2.58 -13.16
C PHE A 161 2.33 -3.87 -12.44
N PRO A 162 1.83 -4.17 -11.22
CA PRO A 162 2.04 -5.47 -10.61
C PRO A 162 1.11 -6.50 -11.25
N TYR A 163 1.53 -7.14 -12.34
CA TYR A 163 0.99 -8.44 -12.74
C TYR A 163 1.83 -9.53 -12.06
N ILE A 164 1.48 -9.83 -10.80
CA ILE A 164 2.23 -10.77 -9.95
C ILE A 164 2.10 -12.18 -10.54
N GLY A 165 3.20 -12.65 -11.14
CA GLY A 165 3.38 -14.01 -11.61
C GLY A 165 3.89 -14.92 -10.50
N THR A 166 3.44 -16.17 -10.57
CA THR A 166 3.77 -17.45 -9.92
C THR A 166 4.83 -17.59 -8.80
N SER A 167 5.81 -16.69 -8.58
CA SER A 167 6.80 -16.85 -7.50
C SER A 167 7.37 -15.56 -6.91
N VAL A 168 7.60 -15.58 -5.58
CA VAL A 168 8.22 -14.52 -4.77
C VAL A 168 9.37 -15.14 -3.97
N ASP A 169 10.60 -14.67 -4.15
CA ASP A 169 11.80 -15.23 -3.49
C ASP A 169 12.28 -14.42 -2.27
N GLY A 170 11.58 -13.34 -1.94
CA GLY A 170 11.91 -12.45 -0.82
C GLY A 170 12.89 -11.33 -1.16
N THR A 171 13.44 -11.29 -2.37
CA THR A 171 14.31 -10.21 -2.89
C THR A 171 13.83 -9.66 -4.23
N THR A 172 13.10 -10.47 -4.99
CA THR A 172 12.60 -10.16 -6.32
C THR A 172 11.21 -10.76 -6.57
N LEU A 173 10.47 -10.17 -7.51
CA LEU A 173 9.22 -10.69 -8.07
C LEU A 173 9.47 -11.10 -9.52
N THR A 174 8.88 -12.21 -9.95
CA THR A 174 8.96 -12.65 -11.35
C THR A 174 7.58 -12.59 -11.99
N ASP A 175 7.46 -11.93 -13.14
CA ASP A 175 6.18 -11.91 -13.89
C ASP A 175 5.98 -13.19 -14.71
N TYR A 176 4.80 -13.35 -15.35
CA TYR A 176 4.50 -14.52 -16.20
C TYR A 176 5.41 -14.65 -17.43
N SER A 177 6.16 -13.58 -17.78
CA SER A 177 7.14 -13.60 -18.87
C SER A 177 8.54 -14.04 -18.41
N GLY A 178 8.74 -14.27 -17.10
CA GLY A 178 10.02 -14.67 -16.52
C GLY A 178 10.94 -13.49 -16.21
N SER A 179 10.44 -12.24 -16.27
CA SER A 179 11.23 -11.04 -15.97
C SER A 179 11.27 -10.78 -14.46
N THR A 180 12.47 -10.52 -13.94
CA THR A 180 12.73 -10.34 -12.51
C THR A 180 12.80 -8.86 -12.13
N TYR A 181 12.05 -8.46 -11.10
CA TYR A 181 12.01 -7.09 -10.58
C TYR A 181 12.42 -7.08 -9.10
N PRO A 182 13.37 -6.23 -8.67
CA PRO A 182 13.72 -6.12 -7.25
C PRO A 182 12.53 -5.62 -6.43
N ILE A 183 12.25 -6.30 -5.32
CA ILE A 183 11.20 -5.89 -4.39
C ILE A 183 11.67 -4.62 -3.68
N ASP A 184 10.97 -3.51 -3.88
CA ASP A 184 11.17 -2.30 -3.09
C ASP A 184 9.89 -2.01 -2.30
N VAL A 185 9.91 -2.47 -1.05
CA VAL A 185 9.03 -2.18 0.11
C VAL A 185 7.50 -2.15 -0.15
N VAL A 186 6.79 -3.17 0.33
CA VAL A 186 5.31 -3.25 0.29
C VAL A 186 4.62 -2.75 1.57
N ALA A 187 5.34 -2.50 2.67
CA ALA A 187 4.80 -1.86 3.89
C ALA A 187 5.93 -1.23 4.73
N SER A 188 5.71 -0.02 5.26
CA SER A 188 6.64 0.66 6.18
C SER A 188 6.35 0.24 7.62
N PHE A 189 7.33 -0.40 8.26
CA PHE A 189 7.34 -0.73 9.69
C PHE A 189 8.48 0.04 10.36
N GLN A 190 8.12 1.02 11.19
CA GLN A 190 9.10 1.84 11.91
C GLN A 190 9.90 0.96 12.88
N SER A 191 11.23 0.99 12.79
CA SER A 191 12.16 0.14 13.56
C SER A 191 13.12 0.97 14.42
N ASP A 192 12.62 2.01 15.09
CA ASP A 192 13.42 2.74 16.09
C ASP A 192 13.67 1.92 17.37
N GLY A 193 13.36 0.62 17.36
CA GLY A 193 13.71 -0.34 18.41
C GLY A 193 12.94 -0.17 19.71
N ALA A 194 11.92 0.69 19.73
CA ALA A 194 11.26 1.12 20.96
C ALA A 194 9.78 0.71 21.10
N ILE A 195 9.11 0.22 20.04
CA ILE A 195 7.66 -0.01 20.10
C ILE A 195 7.25 -1.25 19.27
N ALA A 196 6.59 -2.22 19.92
CA ALA A 196 5.78 -3.25 19.27
C ALA A 196 4.48 -2.64 18.70
N GLY A 197 3.85 -3.25 17.68
CA GLY A 197 2.52 -2.80 17.22
C GLY A 197 2.42 -2.37 15.76
N SER A 198 3.38 -2.77 14.94
CA SER A 198 3.21 -2.71 13.49
C SER A 198 2.16 -3.73 13.05
N ALA A 199 1.07 -3.28 12.44
CA ALA A 199 -0.03 -4.15 12.01
C ALA A 199 -0.44 -3.89 10.56
N ILE A 200 -0.55 -4.96 9.76
CA ILE A 200 -1.24 -4.93 8.47
C ILE A 200 -2.66 -5.42 8.72
N LYS A 201 -3.65 -4.52 8.56
CA LYS A 201 -5.06 -4.88 8.51
C LYS A 201 -5.44 -5.30 7.10
N THR A 202 -6.01 -6.48 6.96
CA THR A 202 -6.62 -6.94 5.70
C THR A 202 -8.10 -7.12 5.95
N GLY A 203 -8.97 -6.55 5.11
CA GLY A 203 -10.42 -6.69 5.30
C GLY A 203 -10.95 -5.96 6.53
N SER A 204 -12.04 -6.47 7.12
CA SER A 204 -12.75 -5.80 8.23
C SER A 204 -12.14 -6.10 9.60
N VAL A 205 -11.55 -7.28 9.80
CA VAL A 205 -11.14 -7.78 11.13
C VAL A 205 -9.78 -8.50 11.12
N GLU A 206 -9.21 -8.84 9.97
CA GLU A 206 -8.00 -9.67 9.94
C GLU A 206 -6.72 -8.81 10.07
N TYR A 207 -5.79 -9.23 10.92
CA TYR A 207 -4.54 -8.53 11.17
C TYR A 207 -3.32 -9.46 11.16
N ILE A 208 -2.21 -8.97 10.60
CA ILE A 208 -0.87 -9.48 10.81
C ILE A 208 -0.14 -8.45 11.68
N MET A 209 0.24 -8.81 12.91
CA MET A 209 0.88 -7.88 13.85
C MET A 209 2.23 -8.38 14.33
N ASP A 210 3.20 -7.47 14.40
CA ASP A 210 4.48 -7.69 15.06
C ASP A 210 4.39 -7.30 16.54
N GLY A 211 4.62 -8.29 17.42
CA GLY A 211 4.67 -8.15 18.86
C GLY A 211 6.08 -7.90 19.40
N ILE A 212 6.26 -7.97 20.71
CA ILE A 212 7.59 -7.85 21.34
C ILE A 212 8.47 -9.09 21.09
N SER A 213 7.87 -10.27 20.87
CA SER A 213 8.58 -11.53 20.59
C SER A 213 7.77 -12.51 19.73
N GLU A 214 6.61 -12.09 19.21
CA GLU A 214 5.65 -12.95 18.53
C GLU A 214 5.10 -12.30 17.26
N LEU A 215 4.81 -13.15 16.27
CA LEU A 215 3.97 -12.80 15.12
C LEU A 215 2.52 -13.18 15.44
N TYR A 216 1.61 -12.21 15.46
CA TYR A 216 0.18 -12.46 15.61
C TYR A 216 -0.50 -12.53 14.25
N LEU A 217 -1.23 -13.62 14.03
CA LEU A 217 -2.18 -13.77 12.93
C LEU A 217 -3.57 -13.89 13.56
N GLU A 218 -4.31 -12.78 13.57
CA GLU A 218 -5.66 -12.76 14.11
C GLU A 218 -6.67 -12.77 12.96
N ALA A 219 -7.39 -13.89 12.84
CA ALA A 219 -8.50 -14.05 11.92
C ALA A 219 -9.68 -14.62 12.71
N SER A 220 -10.87 -14.08 12.48
CA SER A 220 -12.10 -14.51 13.16
C SER A 220 -12.43 -16.00 12.93
N GLY A 221 -11.95 -16.59 11.83
CA GLY A 221 -12.05 -18.01 11.50
C GLY A 221 -10.89 -18.89 11.97
N GLY A 222 -9.88 -18.33 12.63
CA GLY A 222 -8.65 -19.02 13.04
C GLY A 222 -7.64 -19.21 11.89
N PHE A 223 -6.50 -19.85 12.19
CA PHE A 223 -5.48 -20.19 11.20
C PHE A 223 -5.82 -21.53 10.53
N HIS A 224 -6.29 -21.49 9.28
CA HIS A 224 -6.68 -22.66 8.51
C HIS A 224 -6.19 -22.57 7.06
N PRO A 225 -6.02 -23.70 6.35
CA PRO A 225 -5.73 -23.67 4.92
C PRO A 225 -6.86 -23.00 4.14
N ARG A 226 -6.54 -22.37 3.00
CA ARG A 226 -7.52 -21.75 2.11
C ARG A 226 -8.50 -22.75 1.50
N ASN A 227 -8.00 -23.94 1.14
CA ASN A 227 -8.77 -25.02 0.52
C ASN A 227 -8.71 -26.27 1.41
N ASP A 228 -9.78 -27.07 1.43
CA ASP A 228 -9.82 -28.35 2.15
C ASP A 228 -9.00 -29.42 1.42
N ASN A 229 -8.01 -30.01 2.10
CA ASN A 229 -7.20 -31.18 1.72
C ASN A 229 -6.70 -31.31 0.25
N THR A 230 -6.72 -30.24 -0.55
CA THR A 230 -6.61 -30.32 -2.02
C THR A 230 -5.77 -29.22 -2.67
N SER A 231 -5.08 -28.38 -1.89
CA SER A 231 -4.23 -27.35 -2.52
C SER A 231 -3.03 -27.97 -3.24
N SER A 232 -2.52 -27.28 -4.28
CA SER A 232 -1.36 -27.70 -5.10
C SER A 232 -0.05 -27.93 -4.34
N PHE A 233 -0.02 -27.61 -3.04
CA PHE A 233 1.14 -27.79 -2.17
C PHE A 233 0.89 -28.72 -0.97
N GLY A 234 -0.30 -29.33 -0.87
CA GLY A 234 -0.72 -30.10 0.30
C GLY A 234 -1.00 -29.20 1.51
N CYS A 235 -2.19 -29.32 2.12
CA CYS A 235 -2.56 -28.50 3.27
C CYS A 235 -1.95 -29.05 4.58
N SER A 236 -0.61 -29.14 4.65
CA SER A 236 0.12 -29.70 5.80
C SER A 236 0.71 -28.61 6.71
N LEU A 237 0.67 -28.84 8.03
CA LEU A 237 1.35 -28.00 9.01
C LEU A 237 2.80 -28.46 9.19
N GLY A 238 3.69 -27.95 8.34
CA GLY A 238 5.10 -28.36 8.27
C GLY A 238 5.35 -29.49 7.27
N THR A 239 6.61 -29.90 7.15
CA THR A 239 7.08 -30.96 6.23
C THR A 239 8.10 -31.86 6.92
N SER A 240 8.50 -32.97 6.27
CA SER A 240 9.54 -33.87 6.80
C SER A 240 10.89 -33.17 7.05
N THR A 241 11.17 -32.07 6.35
CA THR A 241 12.39 -31.25 6.50
C THR A 241 12.18 -29.95 7.30
N LYS A 242 10.93 -29.50 7.46
CA LYS A 242 10.54 -28.27 8.19
C LYS A 242 9.50 -28.61 9.26
N ARG A 243 9.98 -29.22 10.34
CA ARG A 243 9.15 -29.73 11.44
C ARG A 243 8.97 -28.70 12.54
N TRP A 244 7.77 -28.62 13.08
CA TRP A 244 7.50 -27.89 14.32
C TRP A 244 8.11 -28.66 15.50
N SER A 245 8.76 -27.95 16.43
CA SER A 245 9.36 -28.56 17.61
C SER A 245 8.31 -29.05 18.61
N SER A 246 7.23 -28.28 18.77
CA SER A 246 6.13 -28.54 19.69
C SER A 246 4.84 -27.87 19.20
N VAL A 247 3.68 -28.42 19.59
CA VAL A 247 2.36 -27.79 19.44
C VAL A 247 1.70 -27.74 20.82
N TYR A 248 1.37 -26.54 21.29
CA TYR A 248 0.65 -26.31 22.55
C TYR A 248 -0.83 -26.11 22.23
N ALA A 249 -1.67 -27.04 22.65
CA ALA A 249 -3.11 -27.01 22.40
C ALA A 249 -3.88 -27.39 23.68
N ASN A 250 -5.06 -26.80 23.88
CA ASN A 250 -5.93 -27.14 25.02
C ASN A 250 -6.56 -28.53 24.85
N ASN A 251 -6.88 -28.91 23.60
CA ASN A 251 -7.48 -30.20 23.24
C ASN A 251 -6.57 -30.96 22.27
N GLY A 252 -6.79 -32.28 22.13
CA GLY A 252 -6.13 -33.10 21.12
C GLY A 252 -6.55 -32.76 19.68
N VAL A 253 -5.78 -33.25 18.71
CA VAL A 253 -6.06 -33.06 17.28
C VAL A 253 -7.28 -33.88 16.86
N ILE A 254 -8.19 -33.28 16.09
CA ILE A 254 -9.34 -33.96 15.51
C ILE A 254 -8.92 -34.59 14.18
N GLN A 255 -9.04 -35.91 14.06
CA GLN A 255 -8.82 -36.65 12.81
C GLN A 255 -10.16 -37.15 12.27
N THR A 256 -10.56 -36.69 11.09
CA THR A 256 -11.80 -37.11 10.42
C THR A 256 -11.75 -38.62 10.12
N SER A 257 -12.68 -39.39 10.70
CA SER A 257 -12.68 -40.86 10.65
C SER A 257 -14.05 -41.44 10.24
N ASP A 258 -14.86 -40.65 9.54
CA ASP A 258 -16.21 -41.03 9.10
C ASP A 258 -16.15 -42.14 8.04
N VAL A 259 -16.92 -43.22 8.28
CA VAL A 259 -16.95 -44.43 7.45
C VAL A 259 -17.37 -44.17 6.01
N ARG A 260 -18.17 -43.12 5.76
CA ARG A 260 -18.64 -42.74 4.42
C ARG A 260 -17.52 -42.34 3.47
N PHE A 261 -16.39 -41.89 4.02
CA PHE A 261 -15.21 -41.50 3.25
C PHE A 261 -14.15 -42.61 3.17
N LYS A 262 -14.46 -43.82 3.65
CA LYS A 262 -13.54 -44.96 3.66
C LYS A 262 -13.98 -46.02 2.67
N LYS A 263 -13.00 -46.74 2.11
CA LYS A 263 -13.20 -47.90 1.23
C LYS A 263 -12.33 -49.06 1.71
N ASN A 264 -12.61 -50.28 1.25
CA ASN A 264 -11.85 -51.49 1.57
C ASN A 264 -11.74 -51.76 3.08
N ILE A 265 -12.82 -51.53 3.82
CA ILE A 265 -12.87 -51.71 5.27
C ILE A 265 -12.82 -53.21 5.60
N LYS A 266 -11.83 -53.62 6.38
CA LYS A 266 -11.61 -54.99 6.84
C LYS A 266 -11.40 -55.01 8.37
N PRO A 267 -11.64 -56.15 9.04
CA PRO A 267 -11.18 -56.35 10.41
C PRO A 267 -9.66 -56.13 10.51
N LEU A 268 -9.21 -55.61 11.65
CA LEU A 268 -7.78 -55.39 11.91
C LEU A 268 -7.10 -56.73 12.15
N GLU A 269 -6.00 -56.99 11.43
CA GLU A 269 -5.23 -58.23 11.55
C GLU A 269 -4.20 -58.16 12.69
N TYR A 270 -3.77 -56.95 13.05
CA TYR A 270 -2.82 -56.72 14.14
C TYR A 270 -3.48 -56.82 15.51
N GLY A 271 -2.80 -57.47 16.45
CA GLY A 271 -3.29 -57.73 17.79
C GLY A 271 -2.17 -57.91 18.81
N LEU A 272 -2.36 -58.84 19.74
CA LEU A 272 -1.45 -59.06 20.86
C LEU A 272 -0.08 -59.53 20.41
N ASN A 273 -0.02 -60.41 19.41
CA ASN A 273 1.22 -60.99 18.90
C ASN A 273 2.17 -59.92 18.35
N GLU A 274 1.67 -58.93 17.62
CA GLU A 274 2.48 -57.86 17.06
C GLU A 274 2.90 -56.87 18.14
N VAL A 275 1.99 -56.52 19.06
CA VAL A 275 2.32 -55.61 20.18
C VAL A 275 3.45 -56.17 21.04
N LEU A 276 3.50 -57.49 21.26
CA LEU A 276 4.58 -58.14 22.01
C LEU A 276 5.93 -58.12 21.28
N GLN A 277 5.96 -57.93 19.97
CA GLN A 277 7.20 -57.79 19.18
C GLN A 277 7.72 -56.34 19.15
N LEU A 278 6.93 -55.38 19.65
CA LEU A 278 7.31 -53.96 19.65
C LEU A 278 8.30 -53.64 20.77
N ASN A 279 9.40 -53.01 20.38
CA ASN A 279 10.42 -52.53 21.29
C ASN A 279 10.07 -51.10 21.75
N THR A 280 9.65 -50.98 23.02
CA THR A 280 9.55 -49.68 23.69
C THR A 280 10.94 -49.21 24.11
N ILE A 281 11.25 -47.94 23.86
CA ILE A 281 12.56 -47.37 24.11
C ILE A 281 12.47 -46.06 24.90
N THR A 282 13.48 -45.80 25.71
CA THR A 282 13.75 -44.47 26.27
C THR A 282 14.98 -43.89 25.56
N TYR A 283 14.93 -42.62 25.18
CA TYR A 283 15.99 -42.01 24.38
C TYR A 283 16.16 -40.52 24.66
N ASN A 284 17.37 -40.05 24.32
CA ASN A 284 17.74 -38.65 24.22
C ASN A 284 18.05 -38.33 22.75
N TRP A 285 17.77 -37.10 22.31
CA TRP A 285 18.06 -36.70 20.93
C TRP A 285 19.56 -36.51 20.76
N LYS A 286 20.13 -37.05 19.68
CA LYS A 286 21.46 -36.64 19.23
C LYS A 286 21.40 -35.18 18.78
N ASP A 287 22.36 -34.37 19.19
CA ASP A 287 22.46 -32.94 18.86
C ASP A 287 21.18 -32.14 19.17
N ASN A 288 20.58 -32.37 20.33
CA ASN A 288 19.37 -31.66 20.76
C ASN A 288 19.66 -30.15 20.85
N LYS A 289 18.94 -29.34 20.06
CA LYS A 289 19.22 -27.91 19.92
C LYS A 289 17.97 -27.07 20.14
N ILE A 290 18.15 -25.88 20.71
CA ILE A 290 17.18 -24.77 20.70
C ILE A 290 17.79 -23.65 19.85
N GLY A 291 17.21 -23.40 18.68
CA GLY A 291 17.85 -22.55 17.67
C GLY A 291 19.22 -23.11 17.29
N ASN A 292 20.27 -22.31 17.51
CA ASN A 292 21.65 -22.71 17.22
C ASN A 292 22.40 -23.30 18.43
N THR A 293 21.77 -23.36 19.60
CA THR A 293 22.42 -23.75 20.85
C THR A 293 22.16 -25.22 21.16
N ILE A 294 23.22 -26.01 21.38
CA ILE A 294 23.12 -27.40 21.86
C ILE A 294 22.73 -27.38 23.33
N ILE A 295 21.74 -28.19 23.70
CA ILE A 295 21.31 -28.36 25.08
C ILE A 295 22.35 -29.23 25.81
N PRO A 296 22.91 -28.78 26.93
CA PRO A 296 23.82 -29.62 27.72
C PRO A 296 23.14 -30.89 28.23
N ALA A 297 23.88 -32.00 28.30
CA ALA A 297 23.35 -33.33 28.60
C ALA A 297 22.61 -33.40 29.94
N GLU A 298 23.05 -32.63 30.94
CA GLU A 298 22.43 -32.54 32.26
C GLU A 298 21.04 -31.89 32.25
N PHE A 299 20.71 -31.13 31.20
CA PHE A 299 19.39 -30.47 31.04
C PHE A 299 18.50 -31.19 30.02
N GLU A 300 19.00 -32.24 29.35
CA GLU A 300 18.19 -33.00 28.43
C GLU A 300 17.15 -33.85 29.15
N LYS A 301 15.91 -33.79 28.66
CA LYS A 301 14.82 -34.63 29.15
C LYS A 301 14.76 -35.91 28.33
N ALA A 302 14.86 -37.05 29.01
CA ALA A 302 14.63 -38.35 28.39
C ALA A 302 13.19 -38.43 27.85
N LYS A 303 13.04 -38.97 26.64
CA LYS A 303 11.75 -39.23 25.99
C LYS A 303 11.48 -40.73 25.93
N ILE A 304 10.21 -41.10 25.93
CA ILE A 304 9.75 -42.48 25.74
C ILE A 304 9.08 -42.58 24.37
N GLY A 305 9.29 -43.68 23.67
CA GLY A 305 8.63 -43.92 22.40
C GLY A 305 8.99 -45.27 21.79
N PHE A 306 8.91 -45.36 20.48
CA PHE A 306 9.25 -46.54 19.69
C PHE A 306 10.36 -46.24 18.70
N SER A 307 11.09 -47.28 18.30
CA SER A 307 11.96 -47.23 17.12
C SER A 307 11.11 -47.31 15.85
N ALA A 308 11.25 -46.32 14.96
CA ALA A 308 10.55 -46.34 13.67
C ALA A 308 10.96 -47.54 12.81
N GLN A 309 12.20 -48.02 12.92
CA GLN A 309 12.68 -49.19 12.16
C GLN A 309 12.03 -50.47 12.63
N ASN A 310 11.90 -50.67 13.95
CA ASN A 310 11.21 -51.85 14.47
C ASN A 310 9.71 -51.80 14.18
N LEU A 311 9.09 -50.61 14.25
CA LEU A 311 7.71 -50.45 13.80
C LEU A 311 7.55 -50.78 12.32
N LEU A 312 8.51 -50.41 11.47
CA LEU A 312 8.45 -50.69 10.04
C LEU A 312 8.49 -52.20 9.73
N GLU A 313 9.15 -53.00 10.57
CA GLU A 313 9.20 -54.46 10.42
C GLU A 313 7.92 -55.15 10.89
N VAL A 314 7.26 -54.62 11.92
CA VAL A 314 6.11 -55.28 12.58
C VAL A 314 4.76 -54.72 12.10
N ILE A 315 4.62 -53.39 12.03
CA ILE A 315 3.38 -52.68 11.66
C ILE A 315 3.75 -51.52 10.72
N PRO A 316 4.10 -51.80 9.44
CA PRO A 316 4.66 -50.81 8.53
C PRO A 316 3.76 -49.60 8.27
N GLU A 317 2.45 -49.74 8.39
CA GLU A 317 1.47 -48.69 8.09
C GLU A 317 1.61 -47.46 8.99
N VAL A 318 2.07 -47.62 10.23
CA VAL A 318 2.20 -46.50 11.16
C VAL A 318 3.47 -45.67 10.91
N VAL A 319 4.32 -46.08 9.96
CA VAL A 319 5.63 -45.46 9.69
C VAL A 319 5.61 -44.70 8.36
N GLU A 320 5.88 -43.41 8.45
CA GLU A 320 5.96 -42.51 7.30
C GLU A 320 7.35 -42.60 6.65
N THR A 321 7.46 -43.46 5.64
CA THR A 321 8.70 -43.70 4.87
C THR A 321 8.87 -42.76 3.67
N HIS A 322 7.78 -42.14 3.20
CA HIS A 322 7.78 -41.29 2.01
C HIS A 322 6.92 -40.05 2.22
N SER A 323 7.13 -39.02 1.41
CA SER A 323 6.26 -37.86 1.36
C SER A 323 5.97 -37.46 -0.08
N TRP A 324 4.78 -36.92 -0.30
CA TRP A 324 4.39 -36.36 -1.58
C TRP A 324 4.92 -34.92 -1.66
N GLN A 325 5.70 -34.64 -2.70
CA GLN A 325 6.24 -33.30 -2.95
C GLN A 325 5.69 -32.78 -4.28
N PRO A 326 5.30 -31.50 -4.36
CA PRO A 326 4.87 -30.90 -5.61
C PRO A 326 6.02 -30.93 -6.62
N LYS A 327 5.75 -31.46 -7.80
CA LYS A 327 6.68 -31.51 -8.93
C LYS A 327 6.64 -30.20 -9.73
N ASP A 328 5.44 -29.64 -9.87
CA ASP A 328 5.18 -28.41 -10.62
C ASP A 328 3.95 -27.69 -10.06
N GLU A 329 3.73 -26.47 -10.54
CA GLU A 329 2.60 -25.62 -10.16
C GLU A 329 1.25 -26.09 -10.72
N ASN A 330 1.25 -27.09 -11.61
CA ASN A 330 0.04 -27.66 -12.20
C ASN A 330 -0.61 -28.71 -11.28
N GLY A 331 -0.08 -28.91 -10.07
CA GLY A 331 -0.61 -29.85 -9.09
C GLY A 331 -0.14 -31.29 -9.30
N ASN A 332 0.93 -31.51 -10.06
CA ASN A 332 1.55 -32.84 -10.14
C ASN A 332 2.42 -33.08 -8.91
N TYR A 333 2.40 -34.31 -8.38
CA TYR A 333 3.21 -34.71 -7.23
C TYR A 333 4.14 -35.87 -7.55
N ILE A 334 5.29 -35.88 -6.89
CA ILE A 334 6.22 -37.00 -6.86
C ILE A 334 6.31 -37.56 -5.45
N ARG A 335 6.39 -38.89 -5.35
CA ARG A 335 6.65 -39.58 -4.09
C ARG A 335 8.15 -39.61 -3.87
N VAL A 336 8.60 -39.01 -2.77
CA VAL A 336 10.02 -38.93 -2.40
C VAL A 336 10.24 -39.69 -1.10
N GLU A 337 11.32 -40.46 -1.04
CA GLU A 337 11.72 -41.17 0.18
C GLU A 337 12.13 -40.17 1.26
N ASN A 338 11.67 -40.40 2.49
CA ASN A 338 12.01 -39.53 3.61
C ASN A 338 13.39 -39.90 4.15
N GLU A 339 14.27 -38.90 4.27
CA GLU A 339 15.55 -39.03 4.96
C GLU A 339 15.35 -39.45 6.44
N LYS A 340 14.26 -39.00 7.06
CA LYS A 340 13.92 -39.24 8.46
C LYS A 340 12.55 -39.90 8.53
N LEU A 341 12.48 -41.12 9.07
CA LEU A 341 11.22 -41.83 9.27
C LEU A 341 10.37 -41.13 10.34
N GLY A 342 9.08 -40.93 10.04
CA GLY A 342 8.07 -40.46 10.98
C GLY A 342 7.21 -41.62 11.49
N VAL A 343 6.56 -41.43 12.64
CA VAL A 343 5.62 -42.42 13.19
C VAL A 343 4.31 -41.73 13.52
N ASN A 344 3.19 -42.26 13.02
CA ASN A 344 1.84 -41.86 13.40
C ASN A 344 1.38 -42.66 14.62
N TYR A 345 1.74 -42.17 15.81
CA TYR A 345 1.43 -42.84 17.08
C TYR A 345 -0.07 -43.09 17.30
N SER A 346 -0.96 -42.26 16.73
CA SER A 346 -2.40 -42.42 16.87
C SER A 346 -2.93 -43.68 16.19
N GLU A 347 -2.24 -44.18 15.15
CA GLU A 347 -2.64 -45.39 14.43
C GLU A 347 -2.29 -46.69 15.18
N LEU A 348 -1.47 -46.60 16.23
CA LEU A 348 -1.26 -47.73 17.15
C LEU A 348 -2.44 -47.96 18.09
N ILE A 349 -3.30 -46.95 18.30
CA ILE A 349 -4.41 -47.04 19.26
C ILE A 349 -5.37 -48.20 18.90
N PRO A 350 -5.86 -48.34 17.65
CA PRO A 350 -6.69 -49.49 17.26
C PRO A 350 -6.01 -50.85 17.47
N VAL A 351 -4.69 -50.94 17.24
CA VAL A 351 -3.92 -52.17 17.45
C VAL A 351 -3.88 -52.54 18.93
N LEU A 352 -3.58 -51.57 19.79
CA LEU A 352 -3.57 -51.77 21.25
C LEU A 352 -4.95 -52.17 21.77
N VAL A 353 -6.02 -51.56 21.24
CA VAL A 353 -7.40 -51.95 21.57
C VAL A 353 -7.67 -53.39 21.16
N ASN A 354 -7.22 -53.83 19.99
CA ASN A 354 -7.41 -55.20 19.55
C ASN A 354 -6.60 -56.19 20.40
N ALA A 355 -5.34 -55.88 20.71
CA ALA A 355 -4.50 -56.65 21.63
C ALA A 355 -5.14 -56.83 23.01
N ILE A 356 -5.75 -55.78 23.56
CA ILE A 356 -6.46 -55.85 24.86
C ILE A 356 -7.68 -56.77 24.77
N LYS A 357 -8.43 -56.75 23.66
CA LYS A 357 -9.57 -57.65 23.45
C LYS A 357 -9.14 -59.11 23.40
N GLU A 358 -8.05 -59.40 22.69
CA GLU A 358 -7.47 -60.74 22.61
C GLU A 358 -6.98 -61.21 23.97
N LEU A 359 -6.22 -60.38 24.69
CA LEU A 359 -5.76 -60.68 26.04
C LEU A 359 -6.93 -60.97 27.00
N LYS A 360 -8.01 -60.19 26.93
CA LYS A 360 -9.21 -60.44 27.73
C LYS A 360 -9.86 -61.78 27.38
N SER A 361 -9.91 -62.14 26.11
CA SER A 361 -10.47 -63.41 25.65
C SER A 361 -9.67 -64.60 26.18
N GLU A 362 -8.33 -64.52 26.15
CA GLU A 362 -7.45 -65.55 26.70
C GLU A 362 -7.59 -65.67 28.22
N ILE A 363 -7.68 -64.55 28.95
CA ILE A 363 -7.92 -64.54 30.40
C ILE A 363 -9.25 -65.24 30.74
N ASP A 364 -10.31 -64.96 29.98
CA ASP A 364 -11.63 -65.58 30.21
C ASP A 364 -11.61 -67.08 29.92
N PHE A 365 -10.90 -67.49 28.86
CA PHE A 365 -10.68 -68.88 28.54
C PHE A 365 -9.95 -69.60 29.68
N LEU A 366 -8.83 -69.06 30.16
CA LEU A 366 -8.06 -69.62 31.28
C LEU A 366 -8.86 -69.71 32.58
N LYS A 367 -9.68 -68.68 32.89
CA LYS A 367 -10.58 -68.71 34.06
C LYS A 367 -11.63 -69.81 33.94
N SER A 368 -12.18 -70.03 32.75
CA SER A 368 -13.16 -71.10 32.52
C SER A 368 -12.55 -72.49 32.70
N GLU A 369 -11.30 -72.69 32.28
CA GLU A 369 -10.58 -73.96 32.47
C GLU A 369 -10.23 -74.23 33.93
N LEU A 370 -9.90 -73.18 34.70
CA LEU A 370 -9.67 -73.31 36.14
C LEU A 370 -10.95 -73.65 36.92
N GLN A 371 -12.13 -73.22 36.45
CA GLN A 371 -13.42 -73.54 37.09
C GLN A 371 -13.92 -74.95 36.78
N LYS A 372 -13.39 -75.61 35.75
CA LYS A 372 -13.73 -77.00 35.39
C LYS A 372 -12.87 -78.05 36.12
N LYS A 373 -11.80 -77.62 36.79
CA LYS A 373 -10.96 -78.43 37.67
C LYS A 373 -11.41 -78.27 39.10
#